data_AF-A0A8T5NZL0-F1
#
_entry.id   AF-A0A8T5NZL0-F1
#
_cell.length_a   1.000
_cell.length_b   1.000
_cell.length_c   1.000
_cell.angle_alpha   90.00
_cell.angle_beta   90.00
_cell.angle_gamma   90.00
#
_symmetry.space_group_name_H-M   'P 1'
#
loop_
_entity.id
_entity.type
_entity.pdbx_description
1 polymer ?
#
loop_
_entity_poly.entity_id
_entity_poly.type
_entity_poly.pdbx_seq_one_letter_code
_entity_poly.pdbx_strand_id
1 'polypeptide(L)'
;MLQLKVTPALKKILKKYRAQVVYLFGSAATGETTALSDVDIGIVFKDIRAKNKDPSGIFTELYEAFRHALNMPFEQRLDLVYLQEAPLRLQMNAIKYGKVLYQKSEDIRTDYEDYATMRYLDWKYADDLYLKEVAEEITGKRMELEA
;
A
#
# COMPACT_ATOMS: atom_id res chain seq x y z
N MET A 1 1.29 -12.87 16.94
CA MET A 1 1.63 -12.49 15.56
C MET A 1 0.59 -13.09 14.63
N LEU A 2 -0.21 -12.29 13.92
CA LEU A 2 -1.06 -12.79 12.85
C LEU A 2 -0.17 -13.49 11.81
N GLN A 3 -0.31 -14.81 11.63
CA GLN A 3 0.23 -15.47 10.46
C GLN A 3 -0.66 -15.12 9.28
N LEU A 4 -0.43 -13.97 8.65
CA LEU A 4 -1.10 -13.61 7.41
C LEU A 4 -0.69 -14.60 6.31
N LYS A 5 -1.57 -15.55 5.99
CA LYS A 5 -1.42 -16.44 4.84
C LYS A 5 -2.52 -16.15 3.86
N VAL A 6 -2.16 -15.85 2.62
CA VAL A 6 -3.12 -15.72 1.52
C VAL A 6 -3.80 -17.06 1.30
N THR A 7 -5.11 -17.10 1.56
CA THR A 7 -5.91 -18.31 1.39
C THR A 7 -6.08 -18.67 -0.09
N PRO A 8 -6.38 -19.92 -0.44
CA PRO A 8 -6.67 -20.31 -1.83
C PRO A 8 -7.81 -19.50 -2.46
N ALA A 9 -8.84 -19.17 -1.66
CA ALA A 9 -9.97 -18.35 -2.08
C ALA A 9 -9.53 -16.92 -2.44
N LEU A 10 -8.76 -16.27 -1.56
CA LEU A 10 -8.20 -14.95 -1.83
C LEU A 10 -7.30 -14.97 -3.08
N LYS A 11 -6.45 -16.00 -3.22
CA LYS A 11 -5.58 -16.15 -4.39
C LYS A 11 -6.38 -16.26 -5.71
N LYS A 12 -7.55 -16.91 -5.70
CA LYS A 12 -8.43 -17.00 -6.87
C LYS A 12 -8.98 -15.62 -7.27
N ILE A 13 -9.40 -14.82 -6.29
CA ILE A 13 -9.93 -13.46 -6.51
C ILE A 13 -8.81 -12.53 -6.99
N LEU A 14 -7.62 -12.59 -6.38
CA LEU A 14 -6.45 -11.83 -6.83
C LEU A 14 -6.07 -12.16 -8.28
N LYS A 15 -6.13 -13.44 -8.67
CA LYS A 15 -5.91 -13.86 -10.07
C LYS A 15 -7.02 -13.39 -11.01
N LYS A 16 -8.29 -13.48 -10.61
CA LYS A 16 -9.46 -12.98 -11.39
C LYS A 16 -9.26 -11.52 -11.78
N TYR A 17 -8.82 -10.69 -10.84
CA TYR A 17 -8.57 -9.27 -11.08
C TYR A 17 -7.15 -8.94 -11.55
N ARG A 18 -6.32 -9.94 -11.84
CA ARG A 18 -4.96 -9.77 -12.36
C ARG A 18 -4.07 -8.92 -11.43
N ALA A 19 -4.26 -9.05 -10.12
CA ALA A 19 -3.35 -8.51 -9.12
C ALA A 19 -1.94 -9.10 -9.34
N GLN A 20 -0.94 -8.24 -9.26
CA GLN A 20 0.47 -8.56 -9.43
C GLN A 20 1.16 -8.68 -8.07
N VAL A 21 0.94 -7.72 -7.18
CA VAL A 21 1.54 -7.66 -5.85
C VAL A 21 0.52 -7.16 -4.83
N VAL A 22 0.58 -7.69 -3.62
CA VAL A 22 -0.18 -7.24 -2.46
C VAL A 22 0.77 -7.03 -1.29
N TYR A 23 0.72 -5.84 -0.71
CA TYR A 23 1.47 -5.46 0.49
C TYR A 23 0.52 -5.28 1.66
N LEU A 24 0.91 -5.77 2.83
CA LEU A 24 0.43 -5.27 4.11
C LEU A 24 1.36 -4.14 4.52
N PHE A 25 0.85 -2.95 4.82
CA PHE A 25 1.70 -1.84 5.24
C PHE A 25 1.06 -1.04 6.38
N GLY A 26 1.63 0.12 6.68
CA GLY A 26 1.19 0.97 7.78
C GLY A 26 1.48 0.36 9.15
N SER A 27 0.71 0.78 10.16
CA SER A 27 0.91 0.35 11.55
C SER A 27 0.83 -1.18 11.72
N ALA A 28 0.06 -1.85 10.84
CA ALA A 28 -0.06 -3.30 10.77
C ALA A 28 1.24 -4.03 10.39
N ALA A 29 2.14 -3.37 9.66
CA ALA A 29 3.40 -3.98 9.22
C ALA A 29 4.52 -3.83 10.25
N THR A 30 4.57 -2.72 11.00
CA THR A 30 5.67 -2.37 11.92
C THR A 30 5.60 -3.08 13.29
N GLY A 31 4.49 -3.74 13.61
CA GLY A 31 4.35 -4.53 14.84
C GLY A 31 3.94 -3.74 16.08
N GLU A 32 3.66 -2.44 15.93
CA GLU A 32 3.08 -1.56 16.97
C GLU A 32 1.56 -1.70 17.10
N THR A 33 0.99 -2.76 16.51
CA THR A 33 -0.44 -3.00 16.45
C THR A 33 -1.05 -3.33 17.80
N THR A 34 -2.02 -2.52 18.20
CA THR A 34 -3.06 -2.92 19.16
C THR A 34 -4.12 -3.77 18.44
N ALA A 35 -4.99 -4.46 19.19
CA ALA A 35 -6.06 -5.28 18.61
C ALA A 35 -7.08 -4.50 17.75
N LEU A 36 -7.01 -3.16 17.73
CA LEU A 36 -7.91 -2.27 17.00
C LEU A 36 -7.22 -1.51 15.87
N SER A 37 -5.93 -1.75 15.60
CA SER A 37 -5.22 -1.04 14.53
C SER A 37 -5.85 -1.34 13.17
N ASP A 38 -6.04 -0.27 12.38
CA ASP A 38 -6.46 -0.37 10.98
C ASP A 38 -5.46 -1.24 10.19
N VAL A 39 -5.98 -2.05 9.27
CA VAL A 39 -5.17 -2.93 8.41
C VAL A 39 -5.08 -2.28 7.03
N ASP A 40 -3.88 -1.86 6.63
CA ASP A 40 -3.65 -1.24 5.33
C ASP A 40 -3.16 -2.27 4.31
N ILE A 41 -3.93 -2.49 3.25
CA ILE A 41 -3.62 -3.43 2.17
C ILE A 41 -3.43 -2.67 0.86
N GLY A 42 -2.24 -2.79 0.28
CA GLY A 42 -1.86 -2.15 -0.96
C GLY A 42 -1.84 -3.15 -2.10
N ILE A 43 -2.52 -2.86 -3.20
CA ILE A 43 -2.60 -3.76 -4.36
C ILE A 43 -2.06 -3.08 -5.60
N VAL A 44 -1.21 -3.82 -6.32
CA VAL A 44 -0.73 -3.50 -7.66
C VAL A 44 -1.40 -4.43 -8.66
N PHE A 45 -1.98 -3.88 -9.72
CA PHE A 45 -2.64 -4.62 -10.79
C PHE A 45 -1.82 -4.58 -12.08
N LYS A 46 -2.01 -5.59 -12.94
CA LYS A 46 -1.37 -5.60 -14.26
C LYS A 46 -1.85 -4.42 -15.12
N ASP A 47 -3.14 -4.13 -15.02
CA ASP A 47 -3.78 -3.00 -15.67
C ASP A 47 -4.78 -2.40 -14.69
N ILE A 48 -4.38 -1.30 -14.05
CA ILE A 48 -5.22 -0.60 -13.08
C ILE A 48 -6.50 -0.07 -13.73
N ARG A 49 -6.50 0.22 -15.04
CA ARG A 49 -7.66 0.75 -15.76
C ARG A 49 -8.78 -0.27 -15.91
N ALA A 50 -8.47 -1.56 -15.74
CA ALA A 50 -9.49 -2.60 -15.70
C ALA A 50 -10.53 -2.35 -14.60
N LYS A 51 -10.15 -1.67 -13.51
CA LYS A 51 -11.10 -1.29 -12.46
C LYS A 51 -12.15 -0.31 -12.93
N ASN A 52 -11.86 0.52 -13.92
CA ASN A 52 -12.78 1.56 -14.39
C ASN A 52 -14.03 0.98 -15.06
N LYS A 53 -14.02 -0.31 -15.41
CA LYS A 53 -15.20 -1.02 -15.94
C LYS A 53 -16.24 -1.35 -14.86
N ASP A 54 -15.79 -1.57 -13.63
CA ASP A 54 -16.64 -1.85 -12.47
C ASP A 54 -15.87 -1.50 -11.17
N PRO A 55 -15.74 -0.19 -10.85
CA PRO A 55 -14.87 0.23 -9.75
C PRO A 55 -15.37 -0.28 -8.38
N SER A 56 -16.69 -0.24 -8.18
CA SER A 56 -17.32 -0.60 -6.91
C SER A 56 -17.41 -2.10 -6.70
N GLY A 57 -17.68 -2.89 -7.75
CA GLY A 57 -17.74 -4.35 -7.64
C GLY A 57 -16.38 -4.96 -7.34
N ILE A 58 -15.33 -4.49 -8.00
CA ILE A 58 -13.95 -4.97 -7.76
C ILE A 58 -13.50 -4.64 -6.34
N PHE A 59 -13.75 -3.40 -5.90
CA PHE A 59 -13.41 -2.98 -4.54
C PHE A 59 -14.14 -3.82 -3.50
N THR A 60 -15.46 -3.96 -3.63
CA THR A 60 -16.30 -4.75 -2.70
C THR A 60 -15.84 -6.20 -2.63
N GLU A 61 -15.62 -6.86 -3.77
CA GLU A 61 -15.22 -8.28 -3.78
C GLU A 61 -13.83 -8.48 -3.15
N LEU A 62 -12.87 -7.60 -3.44
CA LEU A 62 -11.56 -7.65 -2.80
C LEU A 62 -11.64 -7.37 -1.30
N TYR A 63 -12.39 -6.34 -0.90
CA TYR A 63 -12.57 -5.94 0.49
C TYR A 63 -13.10 -7.10 1.33
N GLU A 64 -14.20 -7.73 0.90
CA GLU A 64 -14.78 -8.89 1.57
C GLU A 64 -13.82 -10.09 1.58
N ALA A 65 -13.12 -10.33 0.46
CA ALA A 65 -12.14 -11.42 0.37
C ALA A 65 -10.99 -11.26 1.36
N PHE A 66 -10.47 -10.03 1.52
CA PHE A 66 -9.42 -9.74 2.49
C PHE A 66 -9.93 -9.85 3.92
N ARG A 67 -11.07 -9.25 4.26
CA ARG A 67 -11.63 -9.37 5.61
C ARG A 67 -11.84 -10.82 6.02
N HIS A 68 -12.39 -11.63 5.11
CA HIS A 68 -12.58 -13.06 5.34
C HIS A 68 -11.26 -13.82 5.47
N ALA A 69 -10.31 -13.61 4.55
CA ALA A 69 -9.02 -14.31 4.57
C ALA A 69 -8.15 -13.96 5.79
N LEU A 70 -8.30 -12.75 6.30
CA LEU A 70 -7.58 -12.24 7.46
C LEU A 70 -8.32 -12.49 8.78
N ASN A 71 -9.53 -13.06 8.73
CA ASN A 71 -10.40 -13.26 9.89
C ASN A 71 -10.55 -11.98 10.72
N MET A 72 -10.78 -10.85 10.03
CA MET A 72 -10.85 -9.54 10.67
C MET A 72 -12.13 -9.41 11.51
N PRO A 73 -12.02 -8.96 12.78
CA PRO A 73 -13.17 -8.56 13.58
C PRO A 73 -14.03 -7.51 12.86
N PHE A 74 -15.29 -7.38 13.25
CA PHE A 74 -16.20 -6.42 12.65
C PHE A 74 -15.73 -4.98 12.85
N GLU A 75 -15.20 -4.70 14.04
CA GLU A 75 -14.73 -3.40 14.51
C GLU A 75 -13.39 -2.98 13.91
N GLN A 76 -12.61 -3.94 13.38
CA GLN A 76 -11.33 -3.66 12.76
C GLN A 76 -11.54 -3.14 11.33
N ARG A 77 -10.98 -1.97 11.01
CA ARG A 77 -11.10 -1.40 9.67
C ARG A 77 -10.02 -1.94 8.74
N LEU A 78 -10.42 -2.17 7.51
CA LEU A 78 -9.54 -2.48 6.38
C LEU A 78 -9.47 -1.25 5.49
N ASP A 79 -8.27 -0.73 5.25
CA ASP A 79 -8.04 0.24 4.18
C ASP A 79 -7.44 -0.48 2.97
N LEU A 80 -8.13 -0.38 1.83
CA LEU A 80 -7.74 -1.05 0.60
C LEU A 80 -7.28 -0.01 -0.41
N VAL A 81 -5.97 0.00 -0.67
CA VAL A 81 -5.30 1.02 -1.46
C VAL A 81 -4.86 0.46 -2.81
N TYR A 82 -5.28 1.11 -3.88
CA TYR A 82 -4.73 0.88 -5.22
C TYR A 82 -3.42 1.64 -5.36
N LEU A 83 -2.30 0.95 -5.14
CA LEU A 83 -0.99 1.61 -5.01
C LEU A 83 -0.61 2.42 -6.25
N GLN A 84 -0.98 1.97 -7.46
CA GLN A 84 -0.69 2.68 -8.71
C GLN A 84 -1.36 4.07 -8.83
N GLU A 85 -2.37 4.36 -8.00
CA GLU A 85 -3.05 5.66 -7.95
C GLU A 85 -2.81 6.41 -6.63
N ALA A 86 -2.12 5.77 -5.68
CA ALA A 86 -1.81 6.36 -4.40
C ALA A 86 -0.68 7.41 -4.53
N PRO A 87 -0.60 8.38 -3.59
CA PRO A 87 0.55 9.28 -3.49
C PRO A 87 1.88 8.51 -3.40
N LEU A 88 2.95 9.05 -3.98
CA LEU A 88 4.26 8.39 -4.02
C LEU A 88 4.81 8.07 -2.63
N ARG A 89 4.57 8.93 -1.62
CA ARG A 89 4.93 8.63 -0.22
C ARG A 89 4.26 7.35 0.28
N LEU A 90 2.98 7.14 -0.05
CA LEU A 90 2.24 5.96 0.39
C LEU A 90 2.73 4.69 -0.31
N GLN A 91 3.01 4.78 -1.62
CA GLN A 91 3.65 3.69 -2.37
C GLN A 91 4.99 3.31 -1.74
N MET A 92 5.84 4.29 -1.44
CA MET A 92 7.14 4.02 -0.82
C MET A 92 7.04 3.47 0.59
N ASN A 93 6.04 3.88 1.37
CA ASN A 93 5.80 3.29 2.69
C ASN A 93 5.45 1.81 2.57
N ALA A 94 4.61 1.44 1.59
CA ALA A 94 4.27 0.04 1.34
C ALA A 94 5.49 -0.78 0.88
N ILE A 95 6.35 -0.21 0.04
CA ILE A 95 7.55 -0.88 -0.47
C ILE A 95 8.61 -1.04 0.61
N LYS A 96 8.93 0.03 1.36
CA LYS A 96 10.05 0.04 2.32
C LYS A 96 9.73 -0.68 3.62
N TYR A 97 8.51 -0.52 4.13
CA TYR A 97 8.14 -0.98 5.47
C TYR A 97 7.05 -2.04 5.46
N GLY A 98 6.44 -2.30 4.30
CA GLY A 98 5.39 -3.30 4.17
C GLY A 98 5.91 -4.73 4.11
N LYS A 99 4.97 -5.66 4.20
CA LYS A 99 5.17 -7.11 4.04
C LYS A 99 4.44 -7.58 2.80
N VAL A 100 5.14 -8.28 1.92
CA VAL A 100 4.52 -8.88 0.73
C VAL A 100 3.64 -10.06 1.15
N LEU A 101 2.33 -9.94 0.92
CA LEU A 101 1.36 -11.01 1.18
C LEU A 101 1.18 -11.91 -0.03
N TYR A 102 1.24 -11.33 -1.23
CA TYR A 102 1.12 -12.01 -2.49
C TYR A 102 2.00 -11.33 -3.53
N GLN A 103 2.68 -12.13 -4.34
CA GLN A 103 3.31 -11.68 -5.57
C GLN A 103 3.13 -12.74 -6.65
N LYS A 104 2.96 -12.30 -7.89
CA LYS A 104 2.85 -13.20 -9.04
C LYS A 104 4.21 -13.81 -9.39
N SER A 105 5.25 -12.98 -9.42
CA SER A 105 6.66 -13.36 -9.48
C SER A 105 7.49 -12.27 -8.81
N GLU A 106 8.74 -12.58 -8.49
CA GLU A 106 9.69 -11.63 -7.94
C GLU A 106 9.99 -10.49 -8.93
N ASP A 107 10.29 -10.81 -10.19
CA ASP A 107 10.56 -9.80 -11.24
C ASP A 107 9.45 -8.76 -11.35
N ILE A 108 8.19 -9.19 -11.32
CA ILE A 108 7.04 -8.28 -11.45
C ILE A 108 6.92 -7.37 -10.23
N ARG A 109 7.32 -7.85 -9.04
CA ARG A 109 7.35 -7.02 -7.85
C ARG A 109 8.47 -5.99 -7.98
N THR A 110 9.69 -6.42 -8.29
CA THR A 110 10.85 -5.52 -8.39
C THR A 110 10.66 -4.49 -9.49
N ASP A 111 10.09 -4.85 -10.64
CA ASP A 111 9.75 -3.90 -11.71
C ASP A 111 8.83 -2.77 -11.22
N TYR A 112 7.83 -3.10 -10.37
CA TYR A 112 6.96 -2.10 -9.78
C TYR A 112 7.67 -1.25 -8.72
N GLU A 113 8.49 -1.89 -7.87
CA GLU A 113 9.27 -1.19 -6.83
C GLU A 113 10.26 -0.20 -7.44
N ASP A 114 10.96 -0.59 -8.51
CA ASP A 114 11.88 0.25 -9.26
C ASP A 114 11.15 1.44 -9.90
N TYR A 115 10.03 1.17 -10.57
CA TYR A 115 9.19 2.22 -11.16
C TYR A 115 8.71 3.24 -10.12
N ALA A 116 8.17 2.77 -8.99
CA ALA A 116 7.68 3.64 -7.93
C ALA A 116 8.83 4.41 -7.24
N THR A 117 9.98 3.77 -7.05
CA THR A 117 11.17 4.37 -6.43
C THR A 117 11.73 5.49 -7.30
N MET A 118 11.90 5.26 -8.60
CA MET A 118 12.39 6.30 -9.52
C MET A 118 11.47 7.53 -9.50
N ARG A 119 10.16 7.31 -9.61
CA ARG A 119 9.16 8.40 -9.56
C ARG A 119 9.17 9.13 -8.22
N TYR A 120 9.34 8.40 -7.12
CA TYR A 120 9.46 8.99 -5.80
C TYR A 120 10.71 9.85 -5.68
N LEU A 121 11.88 9.39 -6.17
CA LEU A 121 13.13 10.13 -6.08
C LEU A 121 13.09 11.43 -6.91
N ASP A 122 12.51 11.39 -8.10
CA ASP A 122 12.31 12.59 -8.93
C ASP A 122 11.45 13.65 -8.22
N TRP A 123 10.44 13.20 -7.47
CA TRP A 123 9.51 14.07 -6.75
C TRP A 123 10.02 14.47 -5.35
N LYS A 124 10.79 13.61 -4.69
CA LYS A 124 11.20 13.74 -3.28
C LYS A 124 11.90 15.06 -3.00
N TYR A 125 12.79 15.48 -3.89
CA TYR A 125 13.53 16.73 -3.71
C TYR A 125 12.59 17.94 -3.58
N ALA A 126 11.62 18.06 -4.49
CA ALA A 126 10.64 19.15 -4.46
C ALA A 126 9.75 19.08 -3.22
N ASP A 127 9.33 17.87 -2.82
CA ASP A 127 8.50 17.70 -1.64
C ASP A 127 9.25 18.02 -0.34
N ASP A 128 10.52 17.63 -0.23
CA ASP A 128 11.34 17.92 0.94
C ASP A 128 11.60 19.43 1.08
N LEU A 129 11.80 20.14 -0.04
CA LEU A 129 11.90 21.61 -0.02
C LEU A 129 10.60 22.26 0.45
N TYR A 130 9.46 21.83 -0.09
CA TYR A 130 8.15 22.33 0.32
C TYR A 130 7.89 22.08 1.81
N LEU A 131 8.10 20.85 2.29
CA LEU A 131 7.88 20.49 3.69
C LEU A 131 8.81 21.25 4.63
N LYS A 132 10.05 21.51 4.20
CA LYS A 132 10.96 22.37 4.94
C LYS A 132 10.39 23.77 5.11
N GLU A 133 10.00 24.44 4.02
CA GLU A 133 9.47 25.81 4.07
C GLU A 133 8.25 25.91 5.00
N VAL A 134 7.33 24.95 4.88
CA VAL A 134 6.15 24.86 5.77
C VAL A 134 6.57 24.68 7.23
N ALA A 135 7.56 23.82 7.51
CA ALA A 135 8.04 23.61 8.87
C ALA A 135 8.73 24.85 9.45
N GLU A 136 9.49 25.59 8.65
CA GLU A 136 10.12 26.84 9.08
C GLU A 136 9.07 27.91 9.42
N GLU A 137 8.01 28.02 8.62
CA GLU A 137 6.91 28.96 8.86
C GLU A 137 6.14 28.63 10.15
N ILE A 138 5.85 27.34 10.39
CA ILE A 138 5.15 26.90 11.60
C ILE A 138 6.00 27.08 12.85
N THR A 139 7.32 26.83 12.76
CA THR A 139 8.20 26.81 13.94
C THR A 139 8.93 28.11 14.20
N GLY A 140 9.01 29.00 13.20
CA GLY A 140 9.84 30.20 13.21
C GLY A 140 11.35 29.91 13.24
N LYS A 141 11.77 28.66 12.97
CA LYS A 141 13.17 28.24 13.00
C LYS A 141 13.62 27.80 11.63
N ARG A 142 14.84 28.17 11.25
CA ARG A 142 15.49 27.66 10.04
C ARG A 142 15.85 26.20 10.22
N MET A 143 15.51 25.38 9.23
CA MET A 143 15.75 23.95 9.19
C MET A 143 16.84 23.65 8.15
N GLU A 144 17.60 22.59 8.33
CA GLU A 144 18.55 22.09 7.32
C GLU A 144 17.97 20.84 6.66
N LEU A 145 18.21 20.67 5.35
CA LEU A 145 17.90 19.41 4.68
C LEU A 145 19.10 18.48 4.90
N GLU A 146 18.86 17.33 5.49
CA GLU A 146 19.86 16.25 5.50
C GLU A 146 20.03 15.76 4.05
N ALA A 147 21.26 15.81 3.55
CA ALA A 147 21.64 15.44 2.20
C ALA A 147 21.73 13.92 2.01
#